data_AF-A0A0Q6XTY7-F1
#
_entry.id   AF-A0A0Q6XTY7-F1
#
_cell.length_a   1.000
_cell.length_b   1.000
_cell.length_c   1.000
_cell.angle_alpha   90.00
_cell.angle_beta   90.00
_cell.angle_gamma   90.00
#
_symmetry.space_group_name_H-M   'P 1'
#
loop_
_entity.id
_entity.type
_entity.pdbx_description
1 polymer ?
#
loop_
_entity_poly.entity_id
_entity_poly.type
_entity_poly.pdbx_seq_one_letter_code
_entity_poly.pdbx_strand_id
1 'polypeptide(L)'
;MRNTARWAATLGLTATAVCGPLTGAALAEPAAASGLYAPSALVLTLGHGDSAATVTPERAVTLTCAPTSSGTHPAAPVACAELRAVGGDFDALGARSDALCTREYDPVVVTVDGVWRGKRVSYERTFANECVKSSYGTSVFAF
;
A
#
# COMPACT_ATOMS: atom_id res chain seq x y z
N MET A 1 52.89 -42.02 71.51
CA MET A 1 51.46 -41.67 71.74
C MET A 1 51.13 -40.46 70.86
N ARG A 2 49.90 -40.42 70.33
CA ARG A 2 49.36 -39.72 69.14
C ARG A 2 49.68 -38.23 68.95
N ASN A 3 49.60 -37.84 67.66
CA ASN A 3 49.30 -36.54 66.99
C ASN A 3 50.47 -36.00 66.12
N THR A 4 50.31 -35.46 64.90
CA THR A 4 49.18 -34.83 64.19
C THR A 4 49.28 -34.92 62.65
N ALA A 5 48.11 -35.05 62.03
CA ALA A 5 47.60 -34.53 60.74
C ALA A 5 48.52 -33.85 59.70
N ARG A 6 48.32 -34.24 58.43
CA ARG A 6 47.86 -33.36 57.32
C ARG A 6 47.82 -34.17 56.01
N TRP A 7 46.63 -34.51 55.53
CA TRP A 7 46.43 -34.98 54.15
C TRP A 7 45.32 -34.15 53.49
N ALA A 8 45.64 -33.67 52.30
CA ALA A 8 44.82 -32.84 51.44
C ALA A 8 43.67 -33.65 50.83
N ALA A 9 42.53 -33.01 50.59
CA ALA A 9 41.52 -33.49 49.68
C ALA A 9 40.96 -32.32 48.86
N THR A 10 40.87 -32.58 47.57
CA THR A 10 40.67 -31.70 46.41
C THR A 10 39.19 -31.49 46.06
N LEU A 11 38.91 -30.28 45.54
CA LEU A 11 38.00 -29.89 44.44
C LEU A 11 36.59 -30.50 44.30
N GLY A 12 35.61 -29.60 44.07
CA GLY A 12 34.35 -29.93 43.42
C GLY A 12 33.51 -28.68 43.11
N LEU A 13 33.84 -27.97 42.03
CA LEU A 13 32.97 -26.95 41.43
C LEU A 13 31.93 -27.67 40.55
N THR A 14 30.64 -27.56 40.85
CA THR A 14 29.57 -28.05 39.97
C THR A 14 28.73 -26.87 39.47
N ALA A 15 29.11 -26.34 38.31
CA ALA A 15 28.27 -25.43 37.53
C ALA A 15 27.26 -26.25 36.73
N THR A 16 25.99 -26.19 37.10
CA THR A 16 24.89 -26.78 36.33
C THR A 16 24.49 -25.85 35.20
N ALA A 17 25.02 -26.08 33.99
CA ALA A 17 24.52 -25.46 32.76
C ALA A 17 23.30 -26.25 32.27
N VAL A 18 22.11 -25.64 32.37
CA VAL A 18 20.89 -26.16 31.75
C VAL A 18 20.92 -25.82 30.26
N CYS A 19 21.31 -26.78 29.42
CA CYS A 19 21.09 -26.71 27.98
C CYS A 19 19.66 -27.18 27.66
N GLY A 20 18.72 -26.25 27.53
CA GLY A 20 17.41 -26.53 26.93
C GLY A 20 17.51 -26.52 25.39
N PRO A 21 16.87 -27.45 24.67
CA PRO A 21 16.85 -27.42 23.22
C PRO A 21 15.94 -26.28 22.73
N LEU A 22 16.55 -25.25 22.14
CA LEU A 22 15.86 -24.23 21.35
C LEU A 22 15.41 -24.84 20.01
N THR A 23 14.37 -25.68 20.02
CA THR A 23 13.68 -26.07 18.78
C THR A 23 12.69 -24.98 18.39
N GLY A 24 13.22 -23.86 17.88
CA GLY A 24 12.40 -22.87 17.19
C GLY A 24 12.06 -23.39 15.81
N ALA A 25 10.83 -23.83 15.60
CA ALA A 25 10.33 -24.09 14.25
C ALA A 25 10.21 -22.74 13.53
N ALA A 26 11.19 -22.42 12.68
CA ALA A 26 11.07 -21.33 11.73
C ALA A 26 9.98 -21.74 10.72
N LEU A 27 8.75 -21.28 10.94
CA LEU A 27 7.70 -21.33 9.93
C LEU A 27 8.14 -20.40 8.80
N ALA A 28 8.60 -20.98 7.69
CA ALA A 28 8.77 -20.23 6.45
C ALA A 28 7.38 -19.75 6.02
N GLU A 29 7.15 -18.44 6.06
CA GLU A 29 5.98 -17.83 5.45
C GLU A 29 5.92 -18.27 3.98
N PRO A 30 4.76 -18.71 3.46
CA PRO A 30 4.63 -19.03 2.05
C PRO A 30 5.05 -17.79 1.24
N ALA A 31 6.16 -17.90 0.51
CA ALA A 31 6.53 -16.88 -0.46
C ALA A 31 5.35 -16.74 -1.43
N ALA A 32 4.79 -15.53 -1.54
CA ALA A 32 3.74 -15.25 -2.51
C ALA A 32 4.17 -15.78 -3.88
N ALA A 33 3.32 -16.59 -4.51
CA ALA A 33 3.65 -17.25 -5.76
C ALA A 33 4.15 -16.21 -6.78
N SER A 34 5.44 -16.31 -7.13
CA SER A 34 6.10 -15.50 -8.16
C SER A 34 5.65 -15.93 -9.57
N GLY A 35 4.35 -15.97 -9.81
CA GLY A 35 3.77 -16.22 -11.12
C GLY A 35 3.74 -14.95 -11.97
N LEU A 36 3.86 -15.10 -13.28
CA LEU A 36 3.55 -14.01 -14.21
C LEU A 36 2.05 -13.69 -14.09
N TYR A 37 1.73 -12.47 -13.67
CA TYR A 37 0.36 -11.96 -13.59
C TYR A 37 0.23 -10.71 -14.46
N ALA A 38 -0.99 -10.41 -14.89
CA ALA A 38 -1.27 -9.17 -15.62
C ALA A 38 -1.20 -7.98 -14.63
N PRO A 39 -0.20 -7.09 -14.74
CA PRO A 39 0.04 -6.08 -13.72
C PRO A 39 -1.07 -5.03 -13.67
N SER A 40 -1.29 -4.48 -12.48
CA SER A 40 -2.14 -3.32 -12.26
C SER A 40 -1.36 -2.32 -11.42
N ALA A 41 -0.72 -1.36 -12.09
CA ALA A 41 0.18 -0.39 -11.51
C ALA A 41 -0.08 0.96 -12.19
N LEU A 42 -0.52 1.93 -11.40
CA LEU A 42 -1.02 3.21 -11.85
C LEU A 42 -0.30 4.33 -11.10
N VAL A 43 -0.07 5.44 -11.78
CA VAL A 43 0.30 6.72 -11.20
C VAL A 43 -0.90 7.64 -11.38
N LEU A 44 -1.38 8.22 -10.29
CA LEU A 44 -2.44 9.20 -10.29
C LEU A 44 -1.84 10.55 -9.97
N THR A 45 -2.20 11.56 -10.75
CA THR A 45 -1.73 12.93 -10.53
C THR A 45 -2.90 13.90 -10.42
N LEU A 46 -2.64 15.05 -9.79
CA LEU A 46 -3.59 16.13 -9.63
C LEU A 46 -2.88 17.47 -9.79
N GLY A 47 -3.52 18.42 -10.47
CA GLY A 47 -3.13 19.82 -10.47
C GLY A 47 -4.32 20.74 -10.71
N HIS A 48 -4.21 22.01 -10.30
CA HIS A 48 -5.25 23.00 -10.54
C HIS A 48 -5.14 23.57 -11.96
N GLY A 49 -6.27 23.58 -12.67
CA GLY A 49 -6.41 24.06 -14.04
C GLY A 49 -7.28 23.16 -14.89
N ASP A 50 -7.45 23.55 -16.15
CA ASP A 50 -8.47 22.98 -17.03
C ASP A 50 -8.02 21.75 -17.84
N SER A 51 -6.71 21.50 -17.95
CA SER A 51 -6.16 20.35 -18.69
C SER A 51 -4.76 19.97 -18.23
N ALA A 52 -4.43 18.68 -18.30
CA ALA A 52 -3.11 18.18 -17.97
C ALA A 52 -2.02 18.70 -18.91
N ALA A 53 -2.38 19.12 -20.13
CA ALA A 53 -1.42 19.67 -21.09
C ALA A 53 -0.80 21.01 -20.67
N THR A 54 -1.48 21.76 -19.79
CA THR A 54 -1.08 23.12 -19.38
C THR A 54 -0.78 23.25 -17.89
N VAL A 55 -0.94 22.17 -17.12
CA VAL A 55 -0.82 22.17 -15.67
C VAL A 55 0.38 21.32 -15.25
N THR A 56 1.12 21.80 -14.24
CA THR A 56 2.13 20.98 -13.57
C THR A 56 1.48 20.24 -12.40
N PRO A 57 1.61 18.91 -12.29
CA PRO A 57 1.07 18.17 -11.16
C PRO A 57 1.59 18.68 -9.82
N GLU A 58 0.67 18.95 -8.90
CA GLU A 58 0.95 19.39 -7.53
C GLU A 58 1.03 18.21 -6.57
N ARG A 59 0.28 17.15 -6.85
CA ARG A 59 0.28 15.90 -6.09
C ARG A 59 0.34 14.71 -7.03
N ALA A 60 1.01 13.67 -6.57
CA ALA A 60 1.03 12.38 -7.25
C ALA A 60 1.06 11.24 -6.24
N VAL A 61 0.33 10.18 -6.55
CA VAL A 61 0.35 8.94 -5.78
C VAL A 61 0.48 7.73 -6.70
N THR A 62 1.07 6.67 -6.16
CA THR A 62 1.15 5.37 -6.82
C THR A 62 0.08 4.44 -6.27
N LEU A 63 -0.50 3.63 -7.14
CA LEU A 63 -1.49 2.62 -6.81
C LEU A 63 -1.17 1.32 -7.55
N THR A 64 -0.77 0.31 -6.79
CA THR A 64 -0.57 -1.05 -7.28
C THR A 64 -1.71 -1.91 -6.76
N CYS A 65 -2.40 -2.65 -7.61
CA CYS A 65 -3.57 -3.46 -7.24
C CYS A 65 -3.40 -4.96 -7.41
N ALA A 66 -2.32 -5.40 -8.05
CA ALA A 66 -1.97 -6.81 -8.16
C ALA A 66 -0.45 -6.95 -8.01
N PRO A 67 0.05 -7.98 -7.31
CA PRO A 67 -0.71 -9.07 -6.68
C PRO A 67 -1.38 -8.65 -5.36
N THR A 68 -0.88 -7.59 -4.73
CA THR A 68 -1.41 -7.02 -3.49
C THR A 68 -1.64 -5.52 -3.68
N SER A 69 -2.64 -4.98 -2.99
CA SER A 69 -2.89 -3.54 -2.97
C SER A 69 -1.79 -2.81 -2.20
N SER A 70 -1.07 -1.90 -2.85
CA SER A 70 0.02 -1.13 -2.26
C SER A 70 0.25 0.19 -3.02
N GLY A 71 1.23 0.98 -2.59
CA GLY A 71 1.58 2.28 -3.17
C GLY A 71 1.44 3.42 -2.15
N THR A 72 1.64 4.65 -2.62
CA THR A 72 1.54 5.86 -1.79
C THR A 72 0.13 6.41 -1.68
N HIS A 73 -0.85 5.83 -2.40
CA HIS A 73 -2.25 6.20 -2.29
C HIS A 73 -2.78 5.93 -0.86
N PRO A 74 -3.39 6.92 -0.17
CA PRO A 74 -3.73 6.82 1.25
C PRO A 74 -4.72 5.70 1.58
N ALA A 75 -5.59 5.34 0.63
CA ALA A 75 -6.57 4.26 0.75
C ALA A 75 -6.40 3.18 -0.34
N ALA A 76 -5.17 2.74 -0.62
CA ALA A 76 -4.87 1.80 -1.72
C ALA A 76 -5.77 0.55 -1.78
N PRO A 77 -6.06 -0.17 -0.68
CA PRO A 77 -6.94 -1.34 -0.73
C PRO A 77 -8.37 -1.02 -1.21
N VAL A 78 -8.91 0.12 -0.78
CA VAL A 78 -10.26 0.58 -1.13
C VAL A 78 -10.29 1.04 -2.59
N ALA A 79 -9.30 1.82 -3.03
CA ALA A 79 -9.20 2.29 -4.41
C ALA A 79 -9.07 1.12 -5.40
N CYS A 80 -8.27 0.10 -5.06
CA CYS A 80 -8.17 -1.11 -5.85
C CYS A 80 -9.48 -1.93 -5.88
N ALA A 81 -10.27 -1.91 -4.81
CA ALA A 81 -11.58 -2.57 -4.77
C ALA A 81 -12.59 -1.86 -5.67
N GLU A 82 -12.59 -0.54 -5.63
CA GLU A 82 -13.41 0.32 -6.47
C GLU A 82 -13.08 0.13 -7.96
N LEU A 83 -11.81 0.21 -8.35
CA LEU A 83 -11.39 -0.05 -9.73
C LEU A 83 -11.73 -1.48 -10.18
N ARG A 84 -11.66 -2.48 -9.28
CA ARG A 84 -12.11 -3.84 -9.61
C ARG A 84 -13.62 -3.91 -9.87
N ALA A 85 -14.43 -3.17 -9.13
CA ALA A 85 -15.88 -3.16 -9.29
C ALA A 85 -16.31 -2.59 -10.64
N VAL A 86 -15.60 -1.56 -11.14
CA VAL A 86 -15.83 -0.96 -12.47
C VAL A 86 -14.93 -1.56 -13.57
N GLY A 87 -14.19 -2.62 -13.27
CA GLY A 87 -13.31 -3.27 -14.26
C GLY A 87 -12.13 -2.43 -14.75
N GLY A 88 -11.80 -1.33 -14.07
CA GLY A 88 -10.78 -0.35 -14.46
C GLY A 88 -11.27 0.72 -15.41
N ASP A 89 -12.59 0.83 -15.62
CA ASP A 89 -13.21 1.93 -16.35
C ASP A 89 -13.41 3.14 -15.42
N PHE A 90 -12.61 4.18 -15.62
CA PHE A 90 -12.64 5.40 -14.80
C PHE A 90 -13.87 6.26 -15.08
N ASP A 91 -14.48 6.15 -16.28
CA ASP A 91 -15.69 6.91 -16.63
C ASP A 91 -16.94 6.32 -15.98
N ALA A 92 -16.89 5.04 -15.61
CA ALA A 92 -17.92 4.39 -14.82
C ALA A 92 -17.89 4.79 -13.32
N LEU A 93 -16.88 5.53 -12.87
CA LEU A 93 -16.87 6.11 -11.52
C LEU A 93 -17.88 7.27 -11.47
N GLY A 94 -18.91 7.11 -10.63
CA GLY A 94 -19.94 8.11 -10.41
C GLY A 94 -19.68 8.98 -9.19
N ALA A 95 -20.23 10.19 -9.19
CA ALA A 95 -20.31 11.01 -7.99
C ALA A 95 -21.22 10.34 -6.94
N ARG A 96 -20.79 10.36 -5.68
CA ARG A 96 -21.64 9.92 -4.56
C ARG A 96 -22.82 10.89 -4.40
N SER A 97 -24.00 10.33 -4.14
CA SER A 97 -25.25 11.08 -4.08
C SER A 97 -25.40 11.98 -2.86
N ASP A 98 -24.60 11.76 -1.81
CA ASP A 98 -24.59 12.50 -0.56
C ASP A 98 -23.61 13.68 -0.55
N ALA A 99 -22.82 13.85 -1.62
CA ALA A 99 -21.87 14.95 -1.72
C ALA A 99 -22.58 16.29 -2.01
N LEU A 100 -22.35 17.28 -1.15
CA LEU A 100 -22.85 18.65 -1.32
C LEU A 100 -21.67 19.57 -1.61
N CYS A 101 -21.50 19.93 -2.88
CA CYS A 101 -20.44 20.82 -3.33
C CYS A 101 -20.98 22.20 -3.72
N THR A 102 -20.14 23.22 -3.52
CA THR A 102 -20.40 24.56 -4.06
C THR A 102 -20.32 24.54 -5.58
N ARG A 103 -20.85 25.59 -6.21
CA ARG A 103 -20.76 25.82 -7.66
C ARG A 103 -19.60 26.71 -8.06
N GLU A 104 -18.64 26.92 -7.16
CA GLU A 104 -17.41 27.65 -7.48
C GLU A 104 -16.65 26.91 -8.58
N TYR A 105 -16.13 27.65 -9.54
CA TYR A 105 -15.30 27.11 -10.61
C TYR A 105 -13.84 27.37 -10.30
N ASP A 106 -13.19 26.37 -9.74
CA ASP A 106 -11.76 26.34 -9.41
C ASP A 106 -11.22 24.97 -9.86
N PRO A 107 -10.98 24.81 -11.17
CA PRO A 107 -10.90 23.51 -11.80
C PRO A 107 -9.70 22.72 -11.32
N VAL A 108 -9.89 21.41 -11.17
CA VAL A 108 -8.83 20.46 -10.87
C VAL A 108 -8.81 19.37 -11.92
N VAL A 109 -7.65 19.13 -12.51
CA VAL A 109 -7.44 18.04 -13.46
C VAL A 109 -6.73 16.89 -12.77
N VAL A 110 -7.24 15.67 -12.98
CA VAL A 110 -6.58 14.44 -12.58
C VAL A 110 -6.11 13.68 -13.80
N THR A 111 -4.95 13.03 -13.69
CA THR A 111 -4.52 12.03 -14.67
C THR A 111 -4.34 10.68 -14.01
N VAL A 112 -4.55 9.62 -14.78
CA VAL A 112 -4.19 8.26 -14.40
C VAL A 112 -3.45 7.60 -15.54
N ASP A 113 -2.20 7.23 -15.31
CA ASP A 113 -1.34 6.60 -16.30
C ASP A 113 -0.76 5.30 -15.76
N GLY A 114 -0.57 4.32 -16.64
CA GLY A 114 0.09 3.06 -16.30
C GLY A 114 -0.57 1.87 -16.95
N VAL A 115 -0.83 0.83 -16.16
CA VAL A 115 -1.46 -0.41 -16.62
C VAL A 115 -2.52 -0.91 -15.65
N TRP A 116 -3.61 -1.44 -16.19
CA TRP A 116 -4.65 -2.15 -15.46
C TRP A 116 -4.89 -3.52 -16.07
N ARG A 117 -4.64 -4.59 -15.29
CA ARG A 117 -4.71 -5.99 -15.75
C ARG A 117 -4.00 -6.19 -17.10
N GLY A 118 -2.80 -5.63 -17.22
CA GLY A 118 -1.95 -5.72 -18.41
C GLY A 118 -2.35 -4.81 -19.59
N LYS A 119 -3.45 -4.05 -19.50
CA LYS A 119 -3.84 -3.07 -20.53
C LYS A 119 -3.29 -1.69 -20.18
N ARG A 120 -2.78 -0.96 -21.17
CA ARG A 120 -2.35 0.43 -20.98
C ARG A 120 -3.53 1.31 -20.57
N VAL A 121 -3.30 2.17 -19.60
CA VAL A 121 -4.22 3.19 -19.14
C VAL A 121 -3.56 4.54 -19.38
N SER A 122 -4.31 5.45 -19.99
CA SER A 122 -4.03 6.88 -20.02
C SER A 122 -5.39 7.57 -19.96
N TYR A 123 -5.63 8.26 -18.86
CA TYR A 123 -6.91 8.84 -18.50
C TYR A 123 -6.69 10.26 -17.99
N GLU A 124 -7.55 11.18 -18.39
CA GLU A 124 -7.58 12.55 -17.91
C GLU A 124 -9.02 12.94 -17.61
N ARG A 125 -9.22 13.66 -16.51
CA ARG A 125 -10.51 14.26 -16.21
C ARG A 125 -10.37 15.56 -15.45
N THR A 126 -11.07 16.57 -15.92
CA THR A 126 -11.20 17.86 -15.24
C THR A 126 -12.51 17.89 -14.45
N PHE A 127 -12.43 18.29 -13.18
CA PHE A 127 -13.56 18.55 -12.32
C PHE A 127 -13.68 20.05 -12.05
N ALA A 128 -14.91 20.54 -11.88
CA ALA A 128 -15.16 21.96 -11.66
C ALA A 128 -14.54 22.51 -10.36
N ASN A 129 -14.33 21.65 -9.35
CA ASN A 129 -13.61 21.96 -8.12
C ASN A 129 -13.20 20.68 -7.36
N GLU A 130 -12.35 20.85 -6.35
CA GLU A 130 -11.82 19.77 -5.49
C GLU A 130 -12.91 18.96 -4.77
N CYS A 131 -14.00 19.61 -4.36
CA CYS A 131 -15.14 18.92 -3.75
C CYS A 131 -15.80 17.96 -4.74
N VAL A 132 -16.06 18.44 -5.97
CA VAL A 132 -16.63 17.59 -7.03
C VAL A 132 -15.69 16.43 -7.32
N LYS A 133 -14.38 16.65 -7.51
CA LYS A 133 -13.41 15.54 -7.68
C LYS A 133 -13.53 14.52 -6.55
N SER A 134 -13.51 14.97 -5.30
CA SER A 134 -13.54 14.10 -4.11
C SER A 134 -14.88 13.40 -3.91
N SER A 135 -15.93 13.82 -4.61
CA SER A 135 -17.21 13.12 -4.65
C SER A 135 -17.22 11.94 -5.64
N TYR A 136 -16.31 11.90 -6.61
CA TYR A 136 -16.26 10.83 -7.61
C TYR A 136 -15.61 9.58 -7.04
N GLY A 137 -16.41 8.52 -7.03
CA GLY A 137 -16.05 7.30 -6.34
C GLY A 137 -15.98 7.49 -4.82
N THR A 138 -15.40 6.49 -4.16
CA THR A 138 -15.19 6.48 -2.70
C THR A 138 -13.77 6.88 -2.35
N SER A 139 -12.78 6.48 -3.15
CA SER A 139 -11.38 6.61 -2.74
C SER A 139 -10.39 6.87 -3.87
N VAL A 140 -10.68 6.46 -5.12
CA VAL A 140 -9.70 6.54 -6.23
C VAL A 140 -9.10 7.93 -6.43
N PHE A 141 -9.90 8.99 -6.27
CA PHE A 141 -9.45 10.38 -6.42
C PHE A 141 -9.31 11.14 -5.08
N ALA A 142 -9.30 10.44 -3.95
CA ALA A 142 -9.22 11.04 -2.61
C ALA A 142 -7.78 11.04 -2.06
N PHE A 143 -6.89 11.81 -2.70
CA PHE A 143 -5.48 12.01 -2.33
C PHE A 143 -5.03 13.48 -2.50
#